data_AF-A0A7X6ID17-F1
#
_entry.id   AF-A0A7X6ID17-F1
#
_cell.length_a   1.000
_cell.length_b   1.000
_cell.length_c   1.000
_cell.angle_alpha   90.00
_cell.angle_beta   90.00
_cell.angle_gamma   90.00
#
_symmetry.space_group_name_H-M   'P 1'
#
loop_
_entity.id
_entity.type
_entity.pdbx_description
1 polymer ?
#
loop_
_entity_poly.entity_id
_entity_poly.type
_entity_poly.pdbx_seq_one_letter_code
_entity_poly.pdbx_strand_id
1 'polypeptide(L)'
;MVYTIRFRLLLLFLHRRWMLACTPTLQHVPFPIRPHRSPLPKLIVPILLMAFMVGCGGGSGSDESTPEVASITFSSATFPLAAGTIVVGQSATLTAEARDIDGNVITGVTFSWASSNNNVATVTDGVVTGVAPGIALITALVGNVTSNTLTLTVSLGPVQ
;
A
#
# COMPACT_ATOMS: atom_id res chain seq x y z
N MET A 1 39.93 38.90 -34.81
CA MET A 1 38.81 38.53 -33.91
C MET A 1 38.96 37.06 -33.52
N VAL A 2 39.57 36.67 -32.40
CA VAL A 2 39.21 36.93 -30.98
C VAL A 2 37.96 36.14 -30.50
N TYR A 3 37.57 35.02 -31.15
CA TYR A 3 36.36 34.29 -30.72
C TYR A 3 36.41 32.75 -30.64
N THR A 4 37.59 32.11 -30.63
CA THR A 4 37.66 30.62 -30.54
C THR A 4 38.37 30.08 -29.30
N ILE A 5 38.84 30.95 -28.40
CA ILE A 5 39.62 30.54 -27.20
C ILE A 5 38.80 30.58 -25.90
N ARG A 6 37.61 31.21 -25.90
CA ARG A 6 36.79 31.33 -24.67
C ARG A 6 35.81 30.18 -24.41
N PHE A 7 35.64 29.23 -25.33
CA PHE A 7 34.67 28.15 -25.15
C PHE A 7 35.26 26.88 -24.50
N ARG A 8 36.58 26.70 -24.54
CA ARG A 8 37.25 25.51 -23.97
C ARG A 8 37.62 25.65 -22.48
N LEU A 9 37.52 26.86 -21.92
CA LEU A 9 37.83 27.14 -20.50
C LEU A 9 36.59 27.15 -19.59
N LEU A 10 35.37 27.20 -20.15
CA LEU A 10 34.12 27.22 -19.36
C LEU A 10 33.68 25.81 -18.93
N LEU A 11 34.12 24.75 -19.62
CA LEU A 11 33.74 23.37 -19.29
C LEU A 11 34.52 22.76 -18.10
N LEU A 12 35.60 23.39 -17.63
CA LEU A 12 36.37 22.90 -16.47
C LEU A 12 35.88 23.45 -15.13
N PHE A 13 34.93 24.39 -15.12
CA PHE A 13 34.37 24.98 -13.88
C PHE A 13 33.03 24.38 -13.43
N LEU A 14 32.35 23.56 -14.22
CA LEU A 14 31.12 22.86 -13.78
C LEU A 14 31.37 21.48 -13.15
N HIS A 15 32.60 20.95 -13.18
CA HIS A 15 32.91 19.61 -12.68
C HIS A 15 33.35 19.55 -11.20
N ARG A 16 33.38 20.67 -10.48
CA ARG A 16 33.89 20.74 -9.08
C ARG A 16 32.93 21.41 -8.10
N ARG A 17 31.62 21.15 -8.23
CA ARG A 17 30.61 21.62 -7.26
C ARG A 17 29.50 20.61 -6.93
N TRP A 18 29.72 19.33 -7.18
CA TRP A 18 28.76 18.24 -6.89
C TRP A 18 29.21 17.29 -5.77
N MET A 19 30.25 17.66 -5.02
CA MET A 19 30.61 16.97 -3.79
C MET A 19 30.30 17.91 -2.64
N LEU A 20 29.30 17.53 -1.83
CA LEU A 20 28.91 18.03 -0.48
C LEU A 20 27.42 18.41 -0.45
N ALA A 21 26.70 17.75 0.47
CA ALA A 21 25.24 17.72 0.69
C ALA A 21 24.50 16.79 -0.29
N CYS A 22 23.98 15.63 0.10
CA CYS A 22 23.40 15.24 1.37
C CYS A 22 23.81 13.80 1.70
N THR A 23 24.47 13.58 2.83
CA THR A 23 24.31 12.31 3.56
C THR A 23 22.85 12.27 3.98
N PRO A 24 22.01 11.34 3.50
CA PRO A 24 20.73 11.10 4.15
C PRO A 24 21.08 10.56 5.53
N THR A 25 21.01 11.43 6.54
CA THR A 25 21.02 11.01 7.93
C THR A 25 19.90 10.02 8.07
N LEU A 26 20.29 8.74 8.19
CA LEU A 26 19.44 7.59 8.44
C LEU A 26 18.92 7.74 9.88
N GLN A 27 18.02 8.71 10.08
CA GLN A 27 17.27 8.84 11.31
C GLN A 27 16.25 7.72 11.28
N HIS A 28 16.62 6.62 11.92
CA HIS A 28 15.70 5.66 12.52
C HIS A 28 14.61 6.47 13.24
N VAL A 29 13.47 6.65 12.58
CA VAL A 29 12.21 6.98 13.24
C VAL A 29 11.80 5.69 13.94
N PRO A 30 11.87 5.60 15.28
CA PRO A 30 11.21 4.50 15.96
C PRO A 30 9.72 4.70 15.70
N PHE A 31 9.15 3.86 14.83
CA PHE A 31 7.71 3.77 14.69
C PHE A 31 7.14 3.54 16.09
N PRO A 32 6.29 4.45 16.62
CA PRO A 32 5.48 4.09 17.76
C PRO A 32 4.49 3.05 17.24
N ILE A 33 4.83 1.79 17.46
CA ILE A 33 3.92 0.65 17.27
C ILE A 33 2.72 0.98 18.15
N ARG A 34 1.62 1.49 17.56
CA ARG A 34 0.36 1.65 18.29
C ARG A 34 -0.13 0.22 18.54
N PRO A 35 -0.14 -0.27 19.79
CA PRO A 35 -0.76 -1.55 20.06
C PRO A 35 -2.25 -1.42 19.71
N HIS A 36 -2.68 -2.17 18.71
CA HIS A 36 -4.08 -2.35 18.39
C HIS A 36 -4.73 -3.06 19.59
N ARG A 37 -5.28 -2.26 20.52
CA ARG A 37 -6.15 -2.75 21.58
C ARG A 37 -7.44 -3.22 20.91
N SER A 38 -7.47 -4.48 20.52
CA SER A 38 -8.72 -5.19 20.31
C SER A 38 -9.45 -5.29 21.68
N PRO A 39 -10.76 -5.01 21.73
CA PRO A 39 -11.54 -5.25 22.93
C PRO A 39 -11.69 -6.76 23.12
N LEU A 40 -11.10 -7.27 24.21
CA LEU A 40 -11.24 -8.66 24.67
C LEU A 40 -12.72 -8.98 24.95
N PRO A 41 -13.30 -10.05 24.38
CA PRO A 41 -14.50 -10.64 24.97
C PRO A 41 -14.09 -11.43 26.21
N LYS A 42 -14.58 -10.99 27.37
CA LYS A 42 -14.47 -11.68 28.65
C LYS A 42 -15.11 -13.06 28.53
N LEU A 43 -14.32 -14.11 28.69
CA LEU A 43 -14.85 -15.42 29.03
C LEU A 43 -13.91 -16.12 30.02
N ILE A 44 -14.20 -15.87 31.29
CA ILE A 44 -13.85 -16.73 32.42
C ILE A 44 -14.81 -17.93 32.35
N VAL A 45 -14.34 -19.13 32.74
CA VAL A 45 -15.07 -20.34 33.29
C VAL A 45 -14.40 -21.63 32.74
N PRO A 46 -14.21 -22.72 33.53
CA PRO A 46 -12.98 -22.98 34.27
C PRO A 46 -12.34 -24.34 33.90
N ILE A 47 -11.21 -24.61 34.56
CA ILE A 47 -10.49 -25.88 34.64
C ILE A 47 -11.45 -27.06 34.90
N LEU A 48 -11.51 -28.02 33.97
CA LEU A 48 -11.84 -29.41 34.27
C LEU A 48 -10.78 -30.32 33.66
N LEU A 49 -10.01 -30.91 34.57
CA LEU A 49 -8.95 -31.89 34.35
C LEU A 49 -9.61 -33.22 33.98
N MET A 50 -9.58 -33.60 32.70
CA MET A 50 -9.98 -34.95 32.27
C MET A 50 -9.05 -35.44 31.15
N ALA A 51 -8.11 -36.29 31.53
CA ALA A 51 -7.38 -37.15 30.62
C ALA A 51 -8.37 -38.04 29.87
N PHE A 52 -8.24 -38.17 28.54
CA PHE A 52 -8.43 -39.42 27.79
C PHE A 52 -8.15 -39.22 26.29
N MET A 53 -7.53 -40.25 25.72
CA MET A 53 -7.43 -40.59 24.29
C MET A 53 -6.34 -39.89 23.46
N VAL A 54 -5.19 -40.59 23.42
CA VAL A 54 -4.33 -40.64 22.24
C VAL A 54 -5.17 -41.20 21.09
N GLY A 55 -5.66 -40.30 20.24
CA GLY A 55 -6.16 -40.61 18.91
C GLY A 55 -5.16 -40.13 17.88
N CYS A 56 -4.40 -41.04 17.28
CA CYS A 56 -3.74 -40.79 16.01
C CYS A 56 -4.79 -41.06 14.92
N GLY A 57 -5.29 -40.01 14.28
CA GLY A 57 -6.26 -40.09 13.19
C GLY A 57 -5.87 -39.05 12.15
N GLY A 58 -5.57 -39.52 10.94
CA GLY A 58 -4.79 -38.82 9.93
C GLY A 58 -5.27 -37.42 9.59
N GLY A 59 -4.35 -36.47 9.63
CA GLY A 59 -4.50 -35.20 8.94
C GLY A 59 -4.45 -35.45 7.44
N SER A 60 -5.60 -35.65 6.82
CA SER A 60 -5.75 -35.45 5.39
C SER A 60 -5.58 -33.95 5.14
N GLY A 61 -4.33 -33.53 4.96
CA GLY A 61 -4.04 -32.30 4.25
C GLY A 61 -4.69 -32.44 2.89
N SER A 62 -5.84 -31.80 2.71
CA SER A 62 -6.26 -31.43 1.38
C SER A 62 -5.14 -30.57 0.84
N ASP A 63 -4.31 -31.14 -0.03
CA ASP A 63 -3.59 -30.40 -1.06
C ASP A 63 -4.65 -29.76 -1.98
N GLU A 64 -5.48 -28.89 -1.39
CA GLU A 64 -6.14 -27.85 -2.13
C GLU A 64 -4.98 -26.98 -2.56
N SER A 65 -4.60 -27.10 -3.82
CA SER A 65 -3.70 -26.18 -4.49
C SER A 65 -4.41 -24.82 -4.59
N THR A 66 -4.80 -24.23 -3.45
CA THR A 66 -5.20 -22.84 -3.36
C THR A 66 -4.00 -22.05 -3.83
N PRO A 67 -4.11 -21.30 -4.94
CA PRO A 67 -3.00 -20.49 -5.39
C PRO A 67 -2.66 -19.50 -4.28
N GLU A 68 -1.48 -19.66 -3.68
CA GLU A 68 -1.00 -18.76 -2.64
C GLU A 68 -0.66 -17.42 -3.30
N VAL A 69 -1.28 -16.35 -2.81
CA VAL A 69 -1.00 -14.99 -3.29
C VAL A 69 0.41 -14.62 -2.86
N ALA A 70 1.29 -14.31 -3.81
CA ALA A 70 2.66 -13.90 -3.54
C ALA A 70 2.83 -12.38 -3.63
N SER A 71 2.08 -11.72 -4.52
CA SER A 71 2.17 -10.27 -4.71
C SER A 71 0.83 -9.65 -5.14
N ILE A 72 0.67 -8.37 -4.85
CA ILE A 72 -0.49 -7.58 -5.25
C ILE A 72 -0.02 -6.27 -5.89
N THR A 73 -0.55 -5.93 -7.05
CA THR A 73 -0.24 -4.69 -7.79
C THR A 73 -1.52 -3.99 -8.22
N PHE A 74 -1.52 -2.65 -8.26
CA PHE A 74 -2.63 -1.91 -8.87
C PHE A 74 -2.59 -2.06 -10.39
N SER A 75 -3.71 -2.50 -10.98
CA SER A 75 -3.82 -2.75 -12.42
C SER A 75 -4.31 -1.53 -13.16
N SER A 76 -5.39 -0.91 -12.68
CA SER A 76 -5.97 0.28 -13.30
C SER A 76 -6.84 1.07 -12.34
N ALA A 77 -7.10 2.32 -12.69
CA ALA A 77 -8.07 3.17 -12.05
C ALA A 77 -9.04 3.74 -13.08
N THR A 78 -10.29 3.92 -12.67
CA THR A 78 -11.35 4.48 -13.52
C THR A 78 -11.46 6.00 -13.33
N PHE A 79 -11.98 6.69 -14.35
CA PHE A 79 -12.32 8.11 -14.26
C PHE A 79 -13.26 8.35 -13.07
N PRO A 80 -13.10 9.46 -12.30
CA PRO A 80 -12.26 10.63 -12.54
C PRO A 80 -10.83 10.56 -11.98
N LEU A 81 -10.34 9.39 -11.57
CA LEU A 81 -8.99 9.30 -11.02
C LEU A 81 -7.94 9.43 -12.12
N ALA A 82 -7.20 10.54 -12.11
CA ALA A 82 -6.09 10.78 -13.02
C ALA A 82 -4.79 10.85 -12.22
N ALA A 83 -3.84 9.94 -12.50
CA ALA A 83 -2.53 9.89 -11.86
C ALA A 83 -2.57 9.93 -10.31
N GLY A 84 -3.56 9.27 -9.70
CA GLY A 84 -3.74 9.26 -8.25
C GLY A 84 -4.36 10.55 -7.69
N THR A 85 -4.96 11.41 -8.52
CA THR A 85 -5.66 12.62 -8.08
C THR A 85 -7.17 12.50 -8.28
N ILE A 86 -7.96 12.84 -7.26
CA ILE A 86 -9.42 12.88 -7.28
C ILE A 86 -9.94 14.20 -6.71
N VAL A 87 -11.09 14.65 -7.19
CA VAL A 87 -11.75 15.84 -6.66
C VAL A 87 -12.62 15.48 -5.44
N VAL A 88 -12.70 16.37 -4.45
CA VAL A 88 -13.62 16.21 -3.31
C VAL A 88 -15.05 15.93 -3.79
N GLY A 89 -15.70 14.92 -3.21
CA GLY A 89 -17.04 14.48 -3.54
C GLY A 89 -17.13 13.55 -4.74
N GLN A 90 -16.03 13.32 -5.47
CA GLN A 90 -15.99 12.34 -6.54
C GLN A 90 -15.56 10.97 -6.01
N SER A 91 -15.98 9.94 -6.73
CA SER A 91 -15.61 8.54 -6.48
C SER A 91 -14.98 7.92 -7.72
N ALA A 92 -13.96 7.08 -7.53
CA ALA A 92 -13.31 6.31 -8.58
C ALA A 92 -13.10 4.87 -8.12
N THR A 93 -13.16 3.92 -9.05
CA THR A 93 -12.87 2.52 -8.76
C THR A 93 -11.40 2.22 -9.02
N LEU A 94 -10.73 1.64 -8.03
CA LEU A 94 -9.41 1.04 -8.11
C LEU A 94 -9.53 -0.46 -8.34
N THR A 95 -8.64 -0.98 -9.16
CA THR A 95 -8.50 -2.42 -9.38
C THR A 95 -7.12 -2.88 -8.93
N ALA A 96 -7.10 -4.00 -8.21
CA ALA A 96 -5.88 -4.68 -7.80
C ALA A 96 -5.83 -6.07 -8.45
N GLU A 97 -4.63 -6.51 -8.82
CA GLU A 97 -4.35 -7.84 -9.33
C GLU A 97 -3.47 -8.58 -8.32
N ALA A 98 -3.90 -9.78 -7.93
CA ALA A 98 -3.11 -10.71 -7.12
C ALA A 98 -2.39 -11.68 -8.06
N ARG A 99 -1.12 -11.98 -7.77
CA ARG A 99 -0.31 -12.92 -8.54
C ARG A 99 0.31 -13.97 -7.62
N ASP A 100 0.42 -15.20 -8.13
CA ASP A 100 1.14 -16.29 -7.46
C ASP A 100 2.68 -16.11 -7.59
N ILE A 101 3.43 -17.05 -7.03
CA ILE A 101 4.89 -17.05 -7.07
C ILE A 101 5.46 -17.23 -8.49
N ASP A 102 4.69 -17.86 -9.37
CA ASP A 102 5.02 -18.09 -10.78
C ASP A 102 4.64 -16.87 -11.67
N GLY A 103 3.98 -15.86 -11.10
CA GLY A 103 3.56 -14.63 -11.75
C GLY A 103 2.18 -14.69 -12.43
N ASN A 104 1.44 -15.80 -12.28
CA ASN A 104 0.10 -15.96 -12.83
C ASN A 104 -0.91 -15.12 -12.07
N VAL A 105 -1.88 -14.54 -12.78
CA VAL A 105 -2.97 -13.77 -12.14
C VAL A 105 -3.94 -14.72 -11.46
N ILE A 106 -4.19 -14.47 -10.18
CA ILE A 106 -5.19 -15.19 -9.39
C ILE A 106 -6.50 -14.42 -9.49
N THR A 107 -7.54 -15.07 -10.02
CA THR A 107 -8.89 -14.50 -10.16
C THR A 107 -9.79 -14.92 -9.00
N GLY A 108 -10.93 -14.25 -8.80
CA GLY A 108 -11.87 -14.57 -7.71
C GLY A 108 -11.37 -14.15 -6.32
N VAL A 109 -10.32 -13.34 -6.26
CA VAL A 109 -9.74 -12.86 -5.01
C VAL A 109 -10.53 -11.68 -4.46
N THR A 110 -10.84 -11.72 -3.17
CA THR A 110 -11.44 -10.59 -2.45
C THR A 110 -10.34 -9.73 -1.84
N PHE A 111 -10.29 -8.46 -2.21
CA PHE A 111 -9.32 -7.49 -1.70
C PHE A 111 -9.90 -6.74 -0.51
N SER A 112 -9.17 -6.73 0.60
CA SER A 112 -9.41 -5.80 1.72
C SER A 112 -8.68 -4.50 1.45
N TRP A 113 -9.33 -3.36 1.65
CA TRP A 113 -8.77 -2.05 1.35
C TRP A 113 -8.55 -1.24 2.62
N ALA A 114 -7.47 -0.47 2.67
CA ALA A 114 -7.18 0.44 3.76
C ALA A 114 -6.83 1.83 3.23
N SER A 115 -7.28 2.85 3.96
CA SER A 115 -6.88 4.25 3.77
C SER A 115 -6.10 4.71 4.99
N SER A 116 -5.02 5.45 4.78
CA SER A 116 -4.26 6.06 5.88
C SER A 116 -5.00 7.23 6.55
N ASN A 117 -5.99 7.82 5.86
CA ASN A 117 -6.74 8.96 6.38
C ASN A 117 -8.16 9.03 5.79
N ASN A 118 -9.12 8.44 6.50
CA ASN A 118 -10.54 8.44 6.12
C ASN A 118 -11.19 9.83 6.10
N ASN A 119 -10.60 10.84 6.75
CA ASN A 119 -11.10 12.22 6.69
C ASN A 119 -10.74 12.90 5.36
N VAL A 120 -9.71 12.41 4.65
CA VAL A 120 -9.28 12.92 3.34
C VAL A 120 -9.87 12.05 2.23
N ALA A 121 -9.73 10.73 2.33
CA ALA A 121 -10.33 9.80 1.36
C ALA A 121 -10.71 8.49 2.01
N THR A 122 -11.87 7.97 1.62
CA THR A 122 -12.37 6.65 2.03
C THR A 122 -12.23 5.66 0.89
N VAL A 123 -12.09 4.38 1.23
CA VAL A 123 -12.10 3.29 0.25
C VAL A 123 -13.01 2.18 0.77
N THR A 124 -13.87 1.66 -0.10
CA THR A 124 -14.79 0.55 0.22
C THR A 124 -14.91 -0.31 -1.02
N ASP A 125 -14.56 -1.60 -0.91
CA ASP A 125 -14.61 -2.56 -2.03
C ASP A 125 -13.93 -2.06 -3.31
N GLY A 126 -12.78 -1.37 -3.16
CA GLY A 126 -12.03 -0.79 -4.28
C GLY A 126 -12.58 0.55 -4.78
N VAL A 127 -13.74 1.01 -4.31
CA VAL A 127 -14.27 2.34 -4.63
C VAL A 127 -13.69 3.36 -3.66
N VAL A 128 -12.89 4.29 -4.19
CA VAL A 128 -12.29 5.40 -3.45
C VAL A 128 -13.13 6.64 -3.61
N THR A 129 -13.43 7.33 -2.51
CA THR A 129 -14.17 8.59 -2.49
C THR A 129 -13.36 9.70 -1.82
N GLY A 130 -13.23 10.84 -2.49
CA GLY A 130 -12.59 12.03 -1.94
C GLY A 130 -13.51 12.74 -0.95
N VAL A 131 -13.07 12.94 0.30
CA VAL A 131 -13.86 13.55 1.37
C VAL A 131 -13.42 15.00 1.63
N ALA A 132 -12.11 15.23 1.72
CA ALA A 132 -11.55 16.55 1.97
C ALA A 132 -10.19 16.69 1.28
N PRO A 133 -9.73 17.92 0.98
CA PRO A 133 -8.44 18.13 0.33
C PRO A 133 -7.28 17.63 1.18
N GLY A 134 -6.31 16.98 0.54
CA GLY A 134 -5.15 16.43 1.24
C GLY A 134 -4.56 15.22 0.53
N ILE A 135 -3.72 14.49 1.25
CA ILE A 135 -3.11 13.26 0.75
C ILE A 135 -3.53 12.09 1.66
N ALA A 136 -3.96 11.00 1.03
CA ALA A 136 -4.25 9.72 1.67
C ALA A 136 -3.45 8.61 0.96
N LEU A 137 -3.03 7.60 1.71
CA LEU A 137 -2.35 6.43 1.17
C LEU A 137 -3.34 5.28 1.14
N ILE A 138 -3.50 4.65 -0.01
CA ILE A 138 -4.38 3.51 -0.21
C ILE A 138 -3.56 2.24 -0.37
N THR A 139 -3.94 1.18 0.33
CA THR A 139 -3.35 -0.15 0.22
C THR A 139 -4.43 -1.21 0.05
N ALA A 140 -4.13 -2.24 -0.74
CA ALA A 140 -4.95 -3.44 -0.89
C ALA A 140 -4.26 -4.61 -0.18
N LEU A 141 -5.04 -5.50 0.42
CA LEU A 141 -4.59 -6.65 1.18
C LEU A 141 -5.37 -7.88 0.76
N VAL A 142 -4.69 -9.01 0.67
CA VAL A 142 -5.29 -10.33 0.45
C VAL A 142 -4.62 -11.32 1.39
N GLY A 143 -5.39 -11.91 2.30
CA GLY A 143 -4.81 -12.73 3.37
C GLY A 143 -3.75 -11.96 4.13
N ASN A 144 -2.50 -12.41 4.04
CA ASN A 144 -1.35 -11.79 4.71
C ASN A 144 -0.47 -10.95 3.77
N VAL A 145 -0.82 -10.83 2.50
CA VAL A 145 -0.07 -10.06 1.50
C VAL A 145 -0.64 -8.66 1.39
N THR A 146 0.25 -7.67 1.40
CA THR A 146 -0.09 -6.25 1.22
C THR A 146 0.47 -5.76 -0.11
N SER A 147 -0.32 -4.97 -0.83
CA SER A 147 0.09 -4.33 -2.09
C SER A 147 1.14 -3.25 -1.89
N ASN A 148 1.65 -2.72 -3.00
CA ASN A 148 2.30 -1.43 -2.97
C ASN A 148 1.35 -0.34 -2.45
N THR A 149 1.90 0.80 -2.03
CA THR A 149 1.09 1.94 -1.57
C THR A 149 0.76 2.85 -2.75
N LEU A 150 -0.52 3.17 -2.92
CA LEU A 150 -0.99 4.18 -3.86
C LEU A 150 -1.16 5.52 -3.12
N THR A 151 -0.41 6.53 -3.53
CA THR A 151 -0.58 7.89 -3.03
C THR A 151 -1.77 8.55 -3.73
N LEU A 152 -2.82 8.83 -2.98
CA LEU A 152 -4.02 9.51 -3.45
C LEU A 152 -3.98 10.98 -3.00
N THR A 153 -4.07 11.90 -3.96
CA THR A 153 -4.21 13.33 -3.72
C THR A 153 -5.66 13.73 -3.95
N VAL A 154 -6.27 14.36 -2.95
CA VAL A 154 -7.62 14.91 -3.05
C VAL A 154 -7.50 16.42 -3.21
N SER A 155 -8.06 16.94 -4.30
CA SER A 155 -8.07 18.38 -4.59
C SER A 155 -9.49 18.96 -4.52
N LEU A 156 -9.58 20.27 -4.25
CA LEU A 156 -10.83 20.98 -4.43
C LEU A 156 -11.14 21.05 -5.93
N GLY A 157 -12.39 20.79 -6.28
CA GLY A 157 -12.87 21.02 -7.64
C GLY A 157 -12.88 22.51 -7.95
N PRO A 158 -12.95 22.88 -9.24
CA PRO A 158 -13.15 24.28 -9.61
C PRO A 158 -14.41 24.81 -8.91
N VAL A 159 -14.27 25.90 -8.16
CA VAL A 159 -15.40 26.60 -7.52
C VAL A 159 -16.38 26.97 -8.64
N GLN A 160 -17.61 26.44 -8.56
CA GLN A 160 -18.71 26.78 -9.47
C GLN A 160 -19.46 28.00 -8.93
#